data_AF-A0A661I527-F1
#
_entry.id   AF-A0A661I527-F1
#
_cell.length_a   1.000
_cell.length_b   1.000
_cell.length_c   1.000
_cell.angle_alpha   90.00
_cell.angle_beta   90.00
_cell.angle_gamma   90.00
#
_symmetry.space_group_name_H-M   'P 1'
#
loop_
_entity.id
_entity.type
_entity.pdbx_description
1 polymer ?
#
loop_
_entity_poly.entity_id
_entity_poly.type
_entity_poly.pdbx_seq_one_letter_code
_entity_poly.pdbx_strand_id
1 'polypeptide(L)'
;MDKLFFSYGHDDYAKFVIKIKEYLEGEGYEVFFDSDKLHTGIVWDHRLEVAIGESRWVLFFVTPHSARRPDGYCLNEISMALEKKKTILPIMIKHNSLPLSIHRQQSMRMEFLHQKEGDAVERLFDEKMQELLSILTGEKSLSFDGIQSNILQELDPLSFDIDFSVHKRLVGREWIDKRITEWIEHHKDSRLLWITAEAGYGKSALSVHLASKHPDVIGVHFCRYNQPSRNDPQRFIKTLAYSFQSQIDGYLEEISGISTEGRDDMELFGLLITTPLKNLGARDREYLFIIDALDETLEDGEVGDKSMITMLSDDGFKSSLEEIKFVKIIIMSRPDERLKQFLSKLDP
;
A
#
# COMPACT_ATOMS: atom_id res chain seq x y z
N MET A 1 30.67 -1.22 -12.80
CA MET A 1 30.36 -0.76 -11.44
C MET A 1 28.85 -0.69 -11.37
N ASP A 2 28.24 -1.42 -10.45
CA ASP A 2 26.77 -1.44 -10.35
C ASP A 2 26.30 -0.16 -9.67
N LYS A 3 25.40 0.57 -10.34
CA LYS A 3 24.82 1.81 -9.86
C LYS A 3 23.61 1.52 -8.97
N LEU A 4 23.63 2.09 -7.78
CA LEU A 4 22.54 2.06 -6.81
C LEU A 4 21.93 3.46 -6.70
N PHE A 5 20.61 3.53 -6.56
CA PHE A 5 19.92 4.77 -6.20
C PHE A 5 19.41 4.68 -4.77
N PHE A 6 19.76 5.62 -3.92
CA PHE A 6 19.27 5.69 -2.54
C PHE A 6 18.09 6.65 -2.46
N SER A 7 16.91 6.12 -2.13
CA SER A 7 15.72 6.90 -1.82
C SER A 7 15.55 6.95 -0.30
N TYR A 8 15.77 8.11 0.31
CA TYR A 8 15.77 8.27 1.77
C TYR A 8 15.20 9.61 2.22
N GLY A 9 14.74 9.69 3.47
CA GLY A 9 14.25 10.93 4.05
C GLY A 9 15.39 11.79 4.59
N HIS A 10 15.31 13.11 4.39
CA HIS A 10 16.15 14.09 5.09
C HIS A 10 15.70 14.27 6.56
N ASP A 11 15.85 13.22 7.35
CA ASP A 11 15.46 13.14 8.76
C ASP A 11 16.65 12.69 9.64
N ASP A 12 16.39 12.42 10.92
CA ASP A 12 17.41 12.00 11.88
C ASP A 12 18.10 10.67 11.52
N TYR A 13 17.53 9.88 10.60
CA TYR A 13 18.08 8.60 10.16
C TYR A 13 19.07 8.75 9.00
N ALA A 14 19.18 9.94 8.39
CA ALA A 14 20.09 10.20 7.26
C ALA A 14 21.54 9.81 7.55
N LYS A 15 22.02 10.00 8.79
CA LYS A 15 23.38 9.58 9.21
C LYS A 15 23.60 8.07 9.09
N PHE A 16 22.58 7.27 9.43
CA PHE A 16 22.66 5.82 9.31
C PHE A 16 22.65 5.38 7.84
N VAL A 17 21.87 6.06 6.99
CA VAL A 17 21.88 5.83 5.54
C VAL A 17 23.24 6.18 4.92
N ILE A 18 23.90 7.26 5.39
CA ILE A 18 25.27 7.61 4.98
C ILE A 18 26.26 6.50 5.37
N LYS A 19 26.16 5.94 6.58
CA LYS A 19 27.00 4.79 6.99
C LYS A 19 26.85 3.60 6.04
N ILE A 20 25.62 3.28 5.61
CA ILE A 20 25.34 2.21 4.63
C ILE A 20 25.94 2.56 3.26
N LYS A 21 25.80 3.82 2.82
CA LYS A 21 26.40 4.31 1.56
C LYS A 21 27.91 4.11 1.56
N GLU A 22 28.60 4.58 2.60
CA GLU A 22 30.06 4.49 2.72
C GLU A 22 30.54 3.04 2.68
N TYR A 23 29.81 2.13 3.32
CA TYR A 23 30.09 0.70 3.25
C TYR A 23 29.97 0.16 1.82
N LEU A 24 28.86 0.44 1.12
CA LEU A 24 28.65 -0.05 -0.26
C LEU A 24 29.65 0.56 -1.26
N GLU A 25 30.03 1.82 -1.08
CA GLU A 25 31.09 2.46 -1.88
C GLU A 25 32.45 1.78 -1.64
N GLY A 26 32.74 1.37 -0.40
CA GLY A 26 33.92 0.56 -0.05
C GLY A 26 33.95 -0.80 -0.76
N GLU A 27 32.79 -1.40 -1.01
CA GLU A 27 32.61 -2.65 -1.76
C GLU A 27 32.55 -2.44 -3.29
N GLY A 28 32.75 -1.21 -3.78
CA GLY A 28 32.85 -0.90 -5.20
C GLY A 28 31.53 -0.63 -5.91
N TYR A 29 30.45 -0.30 -5.18
CA TYR A 29 29.22 0.22 -5.78
C TYR A 29 29.31 1.73 -6.02
N GLU A 30 28.64 2.21 -7.06
CA GLU A 30 28.44 3.65 -7.28
C GLU A 30 27.05 4.03 -6.75
N VAL A 31 27.00 4.84 -5.70
CA VAL A 31 25.75 5.20 -5.04
C VAL A 31 25.34 6.62 -5.41
N PHE A 32 24.20 6.75 -6.09
CA PHE A 32 23.52 8.04 -6.20
C PHE A 32 22.83 8.36 -4.87
N PHE A 33 23.28 9.43 -4.22
CA PHE A 33 22.84 9.89 -2.91
C PHE A 33 22.74 11.42 -2.90
N ASP A 34 21.55 11.96 -2.63
CA ASP A 34 21.31 13.40 -2.69
C ASP A 34 21.71 14.11 -1.37
N SER A 35 22.97 14.49 -1.23
CA SER A 35 23.43 15.26 -0.07
C SER A 35 23.25 16.77 -0.28
N ASP A 36 22.24 17.35 0.37
CA ASP A 36 22.09 18.77 0.73
C ASP A 36 22.43 19.85 -0.32
N LYS A 37 21.43 20.26 -1.12
CA LYS A 37 21.00 21.66 -1.39
C LYS A 37 20.10 21.71 -2.62
N LEU A 38 18.80 21.65 -2.34
CA LEU A 38 17.72 21.61 -3.33
C LEU A 38 17.62 22.93 -4.10
N HIS A 39 18.06 22.95 -5.35
CA HIS A 39 17.56 23.89 -6.34
C HIS A 39 16.29 23.30 -6.97
N THR A 40 15.14 23.82 -6.57
CA THR A 40 13.84 23.45 -7.15
C THR A 40 13.78 23.83 -8.63
N GLY A 41 13.38 22.90 -9.51
CA GLY A 41 13.17 23.17 -10.94
C GLY A 41 13.24 21.95 -11.87
N ILE A 42 12.85 22.15 -13.14
CA ILE A 42 12.76 21.13 -14.22
C ILE A 42 14.07 20.35 -14.43
N VAL A 43 15.22 20.99 -14.23
CA VAL A 43 16.54 20.38 -14.44
C VAL A 43 16.80 19.26 -13.43
N TRP A 44 16.24 19.36 -12.23
CA TRP A 44 16.47 18.38 -11.17
C TRP A 44 15.60 17.14 -11.33
N ASP A 45 14.34 17.29 -11.72
CA ASP A 45 13.47 16.17 -12.07
C ASP A 45 14.12 15.31 -13.17
N HIS A 46 14.74 15.95 -14.17
CA HIS A 46 15.50 15.24 -15.21
C HIS A 46 16.74 14.51 -14.66
N ARG A 47 17.51 15.12 -13.73
CA ARG A 47 18.69 14.46 -13.14
C ARG A 47 18.32 13.22 -12.33
N LEU A 48 17.27 13.30 -11.53
CA LEU A 48 16.75 12.14 -10.80
C LEU A 48 16.22 11.08 -11.75
N GLU A 49 15.52 11.49 -12.80
CA GLU A 49 15.01 10.57 -13.82
C GLU A 49 16.15 9.79 -14.49
N VAL A 50 17.25 10.47 -14.82
CA VAL A 50 18.46 9.85 -15.37
C VAL A 50 19.10 8.92 -14.34
N ALA A 51 19.29 9.38 -13.09
CA ALA A 51 19.92 8.57 -12.04
C ALA A 51 19.15 7.27 -11.75
N ILE A 52 17.83 7.34 -11.58
CA ILE A 52 16.99 6.14 -11.44
C ILE A 52 17.06 5.29 -12.71
N GLY A 53 17.09 5.92 -13.89
CA GLY A 53 17.21 5.26 -15.18
C GLY A 53 18.51 4.46 -15.35
N GLU A 54 19.61 4.91 -14.76
CA GLU A 54 20.92 4.25 -14.83
C GLU A 54 21.13 3.20 -13.72
N SER A 55 20.46 3.34 -12.57
CA SER A 55 20.58 2.37 -11.48
C SER A 55 19.78 1.10 -11.76
N ARG A 56 20.33 -0.05 -11.36
CA ARG A 56 19.62 -1.34 -11.40
C ARG A 56 18.68 -1.48 -10.20
N TRP A 57 19.22 -1.16 -9.02
CA TRP A 57 18.53 -1.23 -7.75
C TRP A 57 18.21 0.16 -7.22
N VAL A 58 17.01 0.29 -6.67
CA VAL A 58 16.56 1.45 -5.89
C VAL A 58 16.39 0.99 -4.45
N LEU A 59 17.27 1.43 -3.55
CA LEU A 59 17.18 1.15 -2.13
C LEU A 59 16.30 2.19 -1.47
N PHE A 60 15.15 1.77 -0.95
CA PHE A 60 14.19 2.65 -0.29
C PHE A 60 14.32 2.53 1.23
N PHE A 61 14.91 3.54 1.87
CA PHE A 61 15.10 3.57 3.32
C PHE A 61 13.83 4.03 4.01
N VAL A 62 13.11 3.08 4.61
CA VAL A 62 11.77 3.29 5.16
C VAL A 62 11.88 3.89 6.56
N THR A 63 11.34 5.10 6.71
CA THR A 63 11.11 5.83 7.95
C THR A 63 9.73 6.50 7.89
N PRO A 64 9.15 6.94 9.02
CA PRO A 64 7.93 7.73 9.01
C PRO A 64 8.00 8.96 8.11
N HIS A 65 9.17 9.60 8.01
CA HIS A 65 9.37 10.76 7.15
C HIS A 65 9.52 10.37 5.68
N SER A 66 10.30 9.35 5.31
CA SER A 66 10.49 8.96 3.90
C SER A 66 9.22 8.40 3.26
N ALA A 67 8.39 7.69 4.03
CA ALA A 67 7.15 7.07 3.56
C ALA A 67 5.89 7.96 3.74
N ARG A 68 6.03 9.19 4.27
CA ARG A 68 4.89 10.08 4.57
C ARG A 68 4.06 10.42 3.34
N ARG A 69 2.77 10.65 3.54
CA ARG A 69 1.84 11.19 2.54
C ARG A 69 1.23 12.49 3.06
N PRO A 70 0.95 13.49 2.20
CA PRO A 70 1.15 13.52 0.74
C PRO A 70 2.55 13.94 0.28
N ASP A 71 3.36 14.50 1.18
CA ASP A 71 4.59 15.27 0.85
C ASP A 71 5.90 14.48 0.99
N GLY A 72 5.82 13.14 0.94
CA GLY A 72 6.99 12.28 0.91
C GLY A 72 7.66 12.33 -0.46
N TYR A 73 8.79 13.05 -0.54
CA TYR A 73 9.54 13.17 -1.79
C TYR A 73 9.95 11.80 -2.35
N CYS A 74 10.35 10.88 -1.46
CA CYS A 74 10.73 9.52 -1.82
C CYS A 74 9.61 8.77 -2.57
N LEU A 75 8.33 9.06 -2.30
CA LEU A 75 7.22 8.40 -3.00
C LEU A 75 7.17 8.72 -4.49
N ASN A 76 7.67 9.90 -4.89
CA ASN A 76 7.83 10.27 -6.30
C ASN A 76 8.94 9.43 -6.94
N GLU A 77 10.06 9.23 -6.24
CA GLU A 77 11.18 8.41 -6.69
C GLU A 77 10.77 6.93 -6.84
N ILE A 78 10.05 6.38 -5.86
CA ILE A 78 9.47 5.02 -5.93
C ILE A 78 8.51 4.89 -7.12
N SER A 79 7.66 5.89 -7.34
CA SER A 79 6.74 5.91 -8.47
C SER A 79 7.49 5.87 -9.81
N MET A 80 8.56 6.66 -9.95
CA MET A 80 9.43 6.71 -11.13
C MET A 80 10.25 5.43 -11.32
N ALA A 81 10.77 4.85 -10.24
CA ALA A 81 11.48 3.57 -10.26
C ALA A 81 10.60 2.44 -10.80
N LEU A 82 9.35 2.36 -10.32
CA LEU A 82 8.38 1.40 -10.82
C LEU A 82 8.02 1.64 -12.29
N GLU A 83 7.85 2.90 -12.72
CA GLU A 83 7.60 3.25 -14.15
C GLU A 83 8.74 2.75 -15.04
N LYS A 84 9.98 2.92 -14.59
CA LYS A 84 11.19 2.44 -15.29
C LYS A 84 11.51 0.95 -15.03
N LYS A 85 10.59 0.20 -14.41
CA LYS A 85 10.72 -1.24 -14.10
C LYS A 85 11.99 -1.58 -13.33
N LYS A 86 12.40 -0.70 -12.41
CA LYS A 86 13.55 -0.91 -11.54
C LYS A 86 13.22 -1.86 -10.40
N THR A 87 14.24 -2.57 -9.92
CA THR A 87 14.08 -3.40 -8.73
C THR A 87 14.20 -2.52 -7.50
N ILE A 88 13.15 -2.50 -6.68
CA ILE A 88 13.09 -1.72 -5.45
C ILE A 88 13.33 -2.67 -4.28
N LEU A 89 14.24 -2.29 -3.38
CA LEU A 89 14.48 -2.99 -2.13
C LEU A 89 14.18 -2.05 -0.96
N PRO A 90 13.04 -2.23 -0.28
CA PRO A 90 12.77 -1.53 0.96
C PRO A 90 13.72 -1.98 2.07
N ILE A 91 14.32 -1.04 2.79
CA ILE A 91 15.16 -1.26 3.96
C ILE A 91 14.49 -0.55 5.14
N MET A 92 13.94 -1.31 6.08
CA MET A 92 13.20 -0.82 7.23
C MET A 92 14.17 -0.31 8.31
N ILE A 93 14.31 1.01 8.42
CA ILE A 93 15.17 1.63 9.45
C ILE A 93 14.36 1.93 10.71
N LYS A 94 13.09 2.33 10.52
CA LYS A 94 12.10 2.50 11.56
C LYS A 94 10.79 1.92 11.07
N HIS A 95 10.14 1.12 11.91
CA HIS A 95 8.84 0.52 11.61
C HIS A 95 7.87 1.56 11.07
N ASN A 96 7.41 1.33 9.84
CA ASN A 96 6.39 2.12 9.17
C ASN A 96 5.79 1.27 8.05
N SER A 97 4.54 1.56 7.67
CA SER A 97 3.93 0.91 6.53
C SER A 97 4.62 1.29 5.22
N LEU A 98 4.70 0.33 4.31
CA LEU A 98 5.20 0.59 2.97
C LEU A 98 4.13 1.34 2.14
N PRO A 99 4.56 2.17 1.18
CA PRO A 99 3.66 2.77 0.19
C PRO A 99 2.83 1.69 -0.53
N LEU A 100 1.56 1.98 -0.83
CA LEU A 100 0.66 0.99 -1.44
C LEU A 100 1.15 0.46 -2.79
N SER A 101 2.00 1.22 -3.49
CA SER A 101 2.62 0.78 -4.73
C SER A 101 3.68 -0.31 -4.57
N ILE A 102 4.18 -0.54 -3.34
CA ILE A 102 5.21 -1.54 -3.02
C ILE A 102 4.93 -2.32 -1.72
N HIS A 103 3.74 -2.19 -1.11
CA HIS A 103 3.41 -2.78 0.20
C HIS A 103 3.48 -4.30 0.27
N ARG A 104 3.56 -4.97 -0.88
CA ARG A 104 3.72 -6.43 -1.02
C ARG A 104 5.17 -6.88 -1.13
N GLN A 105 6.09 -5.94 -1.33
CA GLN A 105 7.50 -6.25 -1.44
C GLN A 105 8.07 -6.56 -0.07
N GLN A 106 9.01 -7.50 -0.03
CA GLN A 106 9.75 -7.82 1.17
C GLN A 106 10.67 -6.66 1.53
N SER A 107 10.73 -6.33 2.81
CA SER A 107 11.67 -5.35 3.33
C SER A 107 12.79 -6.02 4.11
N MET A 108 14.02 -5.55 3.91
CA MET A 108 15.14 -5.89 4.77
C MET A 108 15.03 -5.12 6.09
N ARG A 109 14.94 -5.83 7.20
CA ARG A 109 14.82 -5.26 8.55
C ARG A 109 16.18 -4.87 9.14
N MET A 110 16.34 -3.59 9.46
CA MET A 110 17.54 -2.99 10.08
C MET A 110 17.15 -2.08 11.26
N GLU A 111 15.95 -2.26 11.82
CA GLU A 111 15.47 -1.47 12.94
C GLU A 111 16.41 -1.58 14.15
N PHE A 112 16.45 -0.52 14.95
CA PHE A 112 17.27 -0.41 16.18
C PHE A 112 18.79 -0.33 15.96
N LEU A 113 19.33 -0.66 14.79
CA LEU A 113 20.77 -0.50 14.50
C LEU A 113 21.22 0.96 14.53
N HIS A 114 20.29 1.90 14.26
CA HIS A 114 20.56 3.33 14.33
C HIS A 114 20.61 3.91 15.76
N GLN A 115 20.22 3.16 16.81
CA GLN A 115 20.03 3.67 18.18
C GLN A 115 21.10 3.25 19.18
N LYS A 116 21.96 2.30 18.81
CA LYS A 116 22.85 1.63 19.77
C LYS A 116 24.29 1.68 19.27
N GLU A 117 25.21 1.80 20.22
CA GLU A 117 26.65 1.74 19.97
C GLU A 117 27.26 0.52 20.68
N GLY A 118 28.39 0.02 20.15
CA GLY A 118 29.18 -1.05 20.74
C GLY A 118 29.34 -2.29 19.85
N ASP A 119 30.29 -3.15 20.21
CA ASP A 119 30.78 -4.28 19.38
C ASP A 119 29.70 -5.27 18.96
N ALA A 120 28.63 -5.44 19.75
CA ALA A 120 27.53 -6.32 19.39
C ALA A 120 26.66 -5.74 18.26
N VAL A 121 26.47 -4.43 18.25
CA VAL A 121 25.67 -3.73 17.22
C VAL A 121 26.46 -3.62 15.93
N GLU A 122 27.77 -3.34 16.01
CA GLU A 122 28.64 -3.33 14.83
C GLU A 122 28.68 -4.71 14.16
N ARG A 123 28.78 -5.80 14.92
CA ARG A 123 28.66 -7.17 14.37
C ARG A 123 27.34 -7.43 13.65
N LEU A 124 26.21 -7.02 14.25
CA LEU A 124 24.90 -7.14 13.61
C LEU A 124 24.78 -6.27 12.36
N PHE A 125 25.37 -5.08 12.37
CA PHE A 125 25.46 -4.22 11.20
C PHE A 125 26.23 -4.90 10.07
N ASP A 126 27.41 -5.47 10.35
CA ASP A 126 28.21 -6.19 9.38
C ASP A 126 27.45 -7.40 8.81
N GLU A 127 26.80 -8.21 9.65
CA GLU A 127 25.95 -9.33 9.23
C GLU A 127 24.85 -8.87 8.27
N LYS A 128 24.19 -7.74 8.57
CA LYS A 128 23.15 -7.16 7.73
C LYS A 128 23.72 -6.59 6.43
N MET A 129 24.92 -5.99 6.45
CA MET A 129 25.54 -5.52 5.22
C MET A 129 25.94 -6.68 4.30
N GLN A 130 26.46 -7.77 4.84
CA GLN A 130 26.74 -8.99 4.07
C GLN A 130 25.47 -9.61 3.48
N GLU A 131 24.37 -9.63 4.24
CA GLU A 131 23.07 -10.02 3.72
C GLU A 131 22.62 -9.10 2.56
N LEU A 132 22.75 -7.79 2.69
CA LEU A 132 22.41 -6.83 1.63
C LEU A 132 23.25 -7.08 0.36
N LEU A 133 24.56 -7.30 0.50
CA LEU A 133 25.44 -7.62 -0.63
C LEU A 133 25.00 -8.91 -1.35
N SER A 134 24.64 -9.95 -0.60
CA SER A 134 24.15 -11.22 -1.18
C SER A 134 22.83 -11.04 -1.96
N ILE A 135 21.97 -10.10 -1.55
CA ILE A 135 20.74 -9.75 -2.27
C ILE A 135 21.06 -8.96 -3.55
N LEU A 136 21.94 -7.95 -3.44
CA LEU A 136 22.31 -7.08 -4.58
C LEU A 136 22.99 -7.86 -5.72
N THR A 137 23.82 -8.84 -5.36
CA THR A 137 24.51 -9.77 -6.29
C THR A 137 23.58 -10.85 -6.84
N GLY A 138 22.44 -11.11 -6.18
CA GLY A 138 21.46 -12.13 -6.56
C GLY A 138 21.75 -13.52 -6.02
N GLU A 139 22.72 -13.67 -5.12
CA GLU A 139 23.03 -14.94 -4.44
C GLU A 139 21.94 -15.37 -3.46
N LYS A 140 21.25 -14.39 -2.85
CA LYS A 140 20.17 -14.61 -1.89
C LYS A 140 18.90 -13.90 -2.35
N SER A 141 17.77 -14.61 -2.34
CA SER A 141 16.45 -13.97 -2.38
C SER A 141 16.04 -13.55 -0.98
N LEU A 142 15.41 -12.39 -0.83
CA LEU A 142 14.73 -12.02 0.41
C LEU A 142 13.75 -13.14 0.79
N SER A 143 13.92 -13.71 1.98
CA SER A 143 12.97 -14.66 2.57
C SER A 143 12.07 -13.89 3.52
N PHE A 144 10.75 -14.13 3.46
CA PHE A 144 9.87 -13.69 4.54
C PHE A 144 10.29 -14.37 5.84
N ASP A 145 10.27 -13.64 6.95
CA ASP A 145 10.21 -14.30 8.26
C ASP A 145 8.94 -15.15 8.32
N GLY A 146 9.02 -16.34 8.90
CA GLY A 146 8.03 -17.42 8.73
C GLY A 146 6.55 -17.02 8.91
N ILE A 147 6.25 -16.06 9.79
CA ILE A 147 4.87 -15.60 10.03
C ILE A 147 4.31 -14.83 8.83
N GLN A 148 5.08 -13.90 8.26
CA GLN A 148 4.61 -13.13 7.09
C GLN A 148 4.50 -13.99 5.83
N SER A 149 5.37 -15.00 5.65
CA SER A 149 5.20 -15.96 4.54
C SER A 149 3.91 -16.74 4.68
N ASN A 150 3.57 -17.20 5.89
CA ASN A 150 2.38 -18.01 6.11
C ASN A 150 1.12 -17.22 5.83
N ILE A 151 1.07 -15.96 6.29
CA ILE A 151 -0.09 -15.08 6.05
C ILE A 151 -0.19 -14.70 4.57
N LEU A 152 0.92 -14.43 3.88
CA LEU A 152 0.88 -14.17 2.44
C LEU A 152 0.36 -15.39 1.67
N GLN A 153 0.75 -16.61 2.07
CA GLN A 153 0.26 -17.84 1.46
C GLN A 153 -1.21 -18.10 1.75
N GLU A 154 -1.66 -17.88 2.99
CA GLU A 154 -3.05 -18.10 3.41
C GLU A 154 -4.02 -17.10 2.77
N LEU A 155 -3.63 -15.82 2.74
CA LEU A 155 -4.44 -14.75 2.18
C LEU A 155 -4.37 -14.70 0.64
N ASP A 156 -3.24 -15.10 0.03
CA ASP A 156 -3.01 -15.02 -1.43
C ASP A 156 -3.63 -13.75 -2.07
N PRO A 157 -3.23 -12.54 -1.62
CA PRO A 157 -3.94 -11.31 -1.96
C PRO A 157 -3.75 -10.94 -3.44
N LEU A 158 -4.75 -10.35 -4.08
CA LEU A 158 -4.70 -9.95 -5.50
C LEU A 158 -3.73 -8.79 -5.75
N SER A 159 -2.74 -8.91 -6.63
CA SER A 159 -1.83 -7.78 -6.94
C SER A 159 -2.49 -6.76 -7.88
N PHE A 160 -2.27 -5.48 -7.56
CA PHE A 160 -2.73 -4.32 -8.35
C PHE A 160 -1.55 -3.44 -8.83
N ASP A 161 -0.32 -3.96 -8.81
CA ASP A 161 0.88 -3.18 -9.12
C ASP A 161 0.82 -2.55 -10.52
N ILE A 162 0.22 -3.27 -11.48
CA ILE A 162 -0.01 -2.79 -12.85
C ILE A 162 -1.02 -1.64 -12.84
N ASP A 163 -2.14 -1.78 -12.15
CA ASP A 163 -3.18 -0.75 -12.05
C ASP A 163 -2.60 0.56 -11.45
N PHE A 164 -1.77 0.44 -10.41
CA PHE A 164 -1.03 1.57 -9.85
C PHE A 164 -0.02 2.15 -10.84
N SER A 165 0.64 1.33 -11.67
CA SER A 165 1.67 1.78 -12.62
C SER A 165 1.15 2.69 -13.73
N VAL A 166 -0.09 2.49 -14.17
CA VAL A 166 -0.65 3.16 -15.37
C VAL A 166 -1.12 4.59 -15.07
N HIS A 167 -1.43 4.93 -13.82
CA HIS A 167 -2.11 6.19 -13.47
C HIS A 167 -1.30 7.17 -12.60
N LYS A 168 0.05 7.08 -12.63
CA LYS A 168 0.92 7.77 -11.65
C LYS A 168 1.09 9.28 -11.85
N ARG A 169 0.78 9.82 -13.04
CA ARG A 169 0.95 11.25 -13.37
C ARG A 169 -0.39 11.99 -13.45
N LEU A 170 -1.17 11.94 -12.37
CA LEU A 170 -2.40 12.72 -12.26
C LEU A 170 -2.15 14.00 -11.46
N VAL A 171 -2.37 15.16 -12.10
CA VAL A 171 -2.63 16.41 -11.39
C VAL A 171 -4.02 16.24 -10.77
N GLY A 172 -4.07 16.11 -9.44
CA GLY A 172 -5.27 15.79 -8.67
C GLY A 172 -6.42 16.77 -8.89
N ARG A 173 -7.58 16.47 -8.29
CA ARG A 173 -8.73 17.36 -8.31
C ARG A 173 -8.98 17.84 -6.90
N GLU A 174 -8.40 19.00 -6.56
CA GLU A 174 -8.45 19.57 -5.19
C GLU A 174 -9.87 19.63 -4.61
N TRP A 175 -10.88 19.90 -5.44
CA TRP A 175 -12.27 19.94 -5.01
C TRP A 175 -12.82 18.57 -4.60
N ILE A 176 -12.34 17.47 -5.21
CA ILE A 176 -12.69 16.10 -4.82
C ILE A 176 -12.00 15.78 -3.50
N ASP A 177 -10.71 16.07 -3.38
CA ASP A 177 -9.94 15.82 -2.16
C ASP A 177 -10.59 16.52 -0.98
N LYS A 178 -10.94 17.81 -1.13
CA LYS A 178 -11.66 18.57 -0.11
C LYS A 178 -12.98 17.91 0.29
N ARG A 179 -13.77 17.43 -0.67
CA ARG A 179 -15.06 16.79 -0.38
C ARG A 179 -14.90 15.45 0.34
N ILE A 180 -13.86 14.68 -0.01
CA ILE A 180 -13.52 13.43 0.70
C ILE A 180 -13.08 13.74 2.13
N THR A 181 -12.20 14.73 2.33
CA THR A 181 -11.76 15.17 3.66
C THR A 181 -12.94 15.64 4.52
N GLU A 182 -13.82 16.48 3.98
CA GLU A 182 -15.05 16.92 4.67
C GLU A 182 -15.96 15.74 5.07
N TRP A 183 -16.07 14.72 4.21
CA TRP A 183 -16.83 13.50 4.51
C TRP A 183 -16.20 12.69 5.65
N ILE A 184 -14.87 12.52 5.62
CA ILE A 184 -14.13 11.82 6.69
C ILE A 184 -14.31 12.54 8.03
N GLU A 185 -14.15 13.86 8.06
CA GLU A 185 -14.14 14.65 9.30
C GLU A 185 -15.53 14.90 9.90
N HIS A 186 -16.54 15.14 9.05
CA HIS A 186 -17.85 15.62 9.50
C HIS A 186 -18.97 14.58 9.43
N HIS A 187 -18.81 13.49 8.66
CA HIS A 187 -19.85 12.47 8.50
C HIS A 187 -19.42 11.19 9.22
N LYS A 188 -19.34 11.28 10.54
CA LYS A 188 -18.82 10.20 11.39
C LYS A 188 -19.66 8.94 11.37
N ASP A 189 -20.96 9.00 11.08
CA ASP A 189 -21.82 7.81 11.05
C ASP A 189 -21.85 7.14 9.66
N SER A 190 -21.45 7.86 8.61
CA SER A 190 -21.39 7.33 7.24
C SER A 190 -20.12 6.49 7.03
N ARG A 191 -20.29 5.25 6.58
CA ARG A 191 -19.19 4.29 6.33
C ARG A 191 -18.84 4.12 4.87
N LEU A 192 -19.71 4.56 3.97
CA LEU A 192 -19.54 4.41 2.54
C LEU A 192 -19.69 5.77 1.86
N LEU A 193 -18.84 6.03 0.88
CA LEU A 193 -18.97 7.15 -0.04
C LEU A 193 -19.00 6.63 -1.48
N TRP A 194 -20.10 6.89 -2.19
CA TRP A 194 -20.21 6.49 -3.59
C TRP A 194 -19.88 7.63 -4.56
N ILE A 195 -18.78 7.50 -5.30
CA ILE A 195 -18.34 8.45 -6.33
C ILE A 195 -18.67 7.89 -7.72
N THR A 196 -19.55 8.58 -8.44
CA THR A 196 -19.98 8.16 -9.78
C THR A 196 -19.41 9.03 -10.88
N ALA A 197 -19.02 8.41 -11.99
CA ALA A 197 -18.68 9.10 -13.23
C ALA A 197 -18.75 8.15 -14.43
N GLU A 198 -19.00 8.69 -15.62
CA GLU A 198 -18.98 7.90 -16.86
C GLU A 198 -17.58 7.36 -17.20
N ALA A 199 -17.50 6.50 -18.21
CA ALA A 199 -16.23 6.01 -18.74
C ALA A 199 -15.35 7.18 -19.23
N GLY A 200 -14.03 7.08 -19.04
CA GLY A 200 -13.07 8.10 -19.48
C GLY A 200 -12.89 9.31 -18.53
N TYR A 201 -13.69 9.43 -17.46
CA TYR A 201 -13.58 10.54 -16.49
C TYR A 201 -12.42 10.39 -15.48
N GLY A 202 -11.64 9.32 -15.57
CA GLY A 202 -10.44 9.11 -14.76
C GLY A 202 -10.68 8.57 -13.34
N LYS A 203 -11.72 7.74 -13.13
CA LYS A 203 -12.01 7.10 -11.82
C LYS A 203 -10.81 6.32 -11.27
N SER A 204 -10.26 5.39 -12.05
CA SER A 204 -9.07 4.61 -11.65
C SER A 204 -7.85 5.50 -11.40
N ALA A 205 -7.71 6.61 -12.14
CA ALA A 205 -6.65 7.57 -11.90
C ALA A 205 -6.84 8.33 -10.58
N LEU A 206 -8.08 8.70 -10.25
CA LEU A 206 -8.43 9.29 -8.96
C LEU A 206 -8.16 8.29 -7.82
N SER A 207 -8.53 7.01 -7.97
CA SER A 207 -8.23 5.95 -7.00
C SER A 207 -6.74 5.83 -6.70
N VAL A 208 -5.89 5.80 -7.75
CA VAL A 208 -4.43 5.79 -7.60
C VAL A 208 -3.91 7.08 -6.97
N HIS A 209 -4.46 8.24 -7.35
CA HIS A 209 -4.09 9.53 -6.79
C HIS A 209 -4.37 9.60 -5.28
N LEU A 210 -5.59 9.25 -4.86
CA LEU A 210 -6.00 9.19 -3.46
C LEU A 210 -5.13 8.21 -2.67
N ALA A 211 -4.91 7.01 -3.19
CA ALA A 211 -4.04 6.02 -2.56
C ALA A 211 -2.59 6.49 -2.41
N SER A 212 -2.11 7.35 -3.31
CA SER A 212 -0.74 7.88 -3.27
C SER A 212 -0.61 9.09 -2.34
N LYS A 213 -1.67 9.88 -2.16
CA LYS A 213 -1.63 11.18 -1.49
C LYS A 213 -2.34 11.23 -0.15
N HIS A 214 -3.43 10.48 0.02
CA HIS A 214 -4.21 10.50 1.24
C HIS A 214 -3.61 9.51 2.27
N PRO A 215 -3.20 9.97 3.46
CA PRO A 215 -2.50 9.13 4.45
C PRO A 215 -3.39 8.00 5.00
N ASP A 216 -4.69 8.23 5.04
CA ASP A 216 -5.65 7.26 5.58
C ASP A 216 -6.03 6.15 4.59
N VAL A 217 -5.67 6.27 3.31
CA VAL A 217 -5.96 5.22 2.33
C VAL A 217 -4.99 4.05 2.51
N ILE A 218 -5.56 2.89 2.85
CA ILE A 218 -4.82 1.66 3.15
C ILE A 218 -4.79 0.65 2.03
N GLY A 219 -5.61 0.83 0.99
CA GLY A 219 -5.66 -0.11 -0.13
C GLY A 219 -6.67 0.31 -1.18
N VAL A 220 -6.50 -0.28 -2.36
CA VAL A 220 -7.42 -0.13 -3.48
C VAL A 220 -7.65 -1.51 -4.07
N HIS A 221 -8.90 -1.84 -4.35
CA HIS A 221 -9.30 -3.02 -5.12
C HIS A 221 -9.85 -2.57 -6.48
N PHE A 222 -9.19 -2.97 -7.57
CA PHE A 222 -9.59 -2.60 -8.92
C PHE A 222 -10.44 -3.69 -9.54
N CYS A 223 -11.76 -3.54 -9.55
CA CYS A 223 -12.67 -4.47 -10.24
C CYS A 223 -12.39 -4.48 -11.75
N ARG A 224 -12.48 -5.66 -12.38
CA ARG A 224 -12.36 -5.81 -13.84
C ARG A 224 -13.23 -6.96 -14.34
N TYR A 225 -14.02 -6.69 -15.37
CA TYR A 225 -14.96 -7.66 -15.95
C TYR A 225 -14.27 -8.90 -16.54
N ASN A 226 -13.04 -8.74 -17.05
CA ASN A 226 -12.28 -9.82 -17.68
C ASN A 226 -11.39 -10.59 -16.70
N GLN A 227 -11.51 -10.35 -15.38
CA GLN A 227 -10.76 -11.05 -14.35
C GLN A 227 -11.70 -11.51 -13.23
N PRO A 228 -12.30 -12.71 -13.34
CA PRO A 228 -13.30 -13.20 -12.37
C PRO A 228 -12.82 -13.19 -10.92
N SER A 229 -11.52 -13.43 -10.68
CA SER A 229 -10.93 -13.37 -9.35
C SER A 229 -11.04 -11.98 -8.69
N ARG A 230 -11.22 -10.90 -9.47
CA ARG A 230 -11.43 -9.54 -8.97
C ARG A 230 -12.91 -9.22 -8.66
N ASN A 231 -13.83 -10.13 -9.00
CA ASN A 231 -15.24 -10.10 -8.58
C ASN A 231 -15.53 -11.12 -7.45
N ASP A 232 -14.57 -11.97 -7.12
CA ASP A 232 -14.75 -12.97 -6.06
C ASP A 232 -14.72 -12.31 -4.66
N PRO A 233 -15.79 -12.46 -3.84
CA PRO A 233 -15.86 -11.87 -2.51
C PRO A 233 -14.71 -12.31 -1.60
N GLN A 234 -14.34 -13.60 -1.61
CA GLN A 234 -13.31 -14.12 -0.72
C GLN A 234 -11.92 -13.57 -1.09
N ARG A 235 -11.62 -13.46 -2.39
CA ARG A 235 -10.40 -12.79 -2.88
C ARG A 235 -10.36 -11.33 -2.45
N PHE A 236 -11.48 -10.62 -2.52
CA PHE A 236 -11.59 -9.25 -2.02
C PHE A 236 -11.30 -9.18 -0.51
N ILE A 237 -11.96 -10.01 0.30
CA ILE A 237 -11.80 -10.03 1.77
C ILE A 237 -10.35 -10.30 2.15
N LYS A 238 -9.72 -11.31 1.56
CA LYS A 238 -8.32 -11.64 1.85
C LYS A 238 -7.36 -10.53 1.42
N THR A 239 -7.65 -9.85 0.31
CA THR A 239 -6.87 -8.69 -0.16
C THR A 239 -7.04 -7.48 0.77
N LEU A 240 -8.24 -7.25 1.28
CA LEU A 240 -8.54 -6.23 2.27
C LEU A 240 -7.81 -6.51 3.59
N ALA A 241 -7.85 -7.75 4.08
CA ALA A 241 -7.13 -8.19 5.28
C ALA A 241 -5.61 -8.01 5.14
N TYR A 242 -5.07 -8.34 3.96
CA TYR A 242 -3.66 -8.11 3.67
C TYR A 242 -3.30 -6.61 3.67
N SER A 243 -4.21 -5.75 3.22
CA SER A 243 -4.01 -4.31 3.25
C SER A 243 -3.98 -3.80 4.70
N PHE A 244 -4.90 -4.26 5.54
CA PHE A 244 -4.89 -3.95 6.97
C PHE A 244 -3.62 -4.39 7.69
N GLN A 245 -3.15 -5.64 7.51
CA GLN A 245 -1.91 -6.08 8.19
C GLN A 245 -0.69 -5.25 7.79
N SER A 246 -0.67 -4.72 6.56
CA SER A 246 0.43 -3.88 6.10
C SER A 246 0.39 -2.43 6.61
N GLN A 247 -0.77 -1.97 7.11
CA GLN A 247 -1.01 -0.56 7.46
C GLN A 247 -1.47 -0.33 8.91
N ILE A 248 -1.79 -1.40 9.66
CA ILE A 248 -2.29 -1.34 11.03
C ILE A 248 -1.41 -2.17 11.96
N ASP A 249 -0.77 -1.50 12.90
CA ASP A 249 0.02 -2.14 13.95
C ASP A 249 -0.86 -3.03 14.84
N GLY A 250 -0.36 -4.22 15.15
CA GLY A 250 -1.05 -5.24 15.95
C GLY A 250 -2.04 -6.11 15.17
N TYR A 251 -2.37 -5.75 13.92
CA TYR A 251 -3.37 -6.50 13.15
C TYR A 251 -2.86 -7.87 12.71
N LEU A 252 -1.56 -7.99 12.42
CA LEU A 252 -0.95 -9.26 12.00
C LEU A 252 -1.16 -10.36 13.05
N GLU A 253 -1.01 -10.00 14.33
CA GLU A 253 -1.17 -10.88 15.47
C GLU A 253 -2.61 -11.40 15.60
N GLU A 254 -3.59 -10.54 15.34
CA GLU A 254 -5.02 -10.91 15.40
C GLU A 254 -5.43 -11.90 14.32
N ILE A 255 -4.83 -11.82 13.12
CA ILE A 255 -5.15 -12.72 12.01
C ILE A 255 -4.22 -13.92 11.91
N SER A 256 -3.15 -13.95 12.70
CA SER A 256 -2.15 -15.02 12.65
C SER A 256 -2.76 -16.35 13.12
N GLY A 257 -2.82 -17.33 12.20
CA GLY A 257 -3.35 -18.67 12.48
C GLY A 257 -4.85 -18.85 12.21
N ILE A 258 -5.54 -17.82 11.68
CA ILE A 258 -6.90 -17.98 11.16
C ILE A 258 -6.86 -18.81 9.88
N SER A 259 -7.61 -19.91 9.85
CA SER A 259 -7.82 -20.70 8.64
C SER A 259 -9.00 -20.16 7.84
N THR A 260 -8.77 -19.97 6.53
CA THR A 260 -9.75 -19.46 5.58
C THR A 260 -10.54 -20.56 4.87
N GLU A 261 -10.17 -21.83 5.06
CA GLU A 261 -10.75 -22.96 4.35
C GLU A 261 -12.20 -23.24 4.80
N GLY A 262 -13.08 -23.48 3.82
CA GLY A 262 -14.47 -23.90 4.06
C GLY A 262 -15.39 -22.85 4.67
N ARG A 263 -14.98 -21.58 4.69
CA ARG A 263 -15.78 -20.45 5.19
C ARG A 263 -16.66 -19.86 4.10
N ASP A 264 -17.85 -19.42 4.49
CA ASP A 264 -18.65 -18.52 3.64
C ASP A 264 -18.11 -17.08 3.68
N ASP A 265 -18.63 -16.23 2.81
CA ASP A 265 -18.11 -14.88 2.60
C ASP A 265 -18.24 -14.00 3.85
N MET A 266 -19.34 -14.13 4.60
CA MET A 266 -19.59 -13.31 5.78
C MET A 266 -18.89 -13.85 7.02
N GLU A 267 -18.79 -15.17 7.17
CA GLU A 267 -17.90 -15.80 8.16
C GLU A 267 -16.45 -15.36 7.95
N LEU A 268 -15.97 -15.37 6.70
CA LEU A 268 -14.63 -14.95 6.36
C LEU A 268 -14.41 -13.46 6.64
N PHE A 269 -15.37 -12.60 6.29
CA PHE A 269 -15.31 -11.16 6.61
C PHE A 269 -15.27 -10.93 8.12
N GLY A 270 -16.09 -11.65 8.89
CA GLY A 270 -16.10 -11.56 10.35
C GLY A 270 -14.78 -11.98 11.00
N LEU A 271 -14.18 -13.08 10.51
CA LEU A 271 -12.92 -13.62 11.03
C LEU A 271 -11.71 -12.77 10.67
N LEU A 272 -11.63 -12.29 9.42
CA LEU A 272 -10.47 -11.55 8.95
C LEU A 272 -10.59 -10.06 9.19
N ILE A 273 -11.78 -9.46 9.18
CA ILE A 273 -11.95 -8.00 9.22
C ILE A 273 -12.60 -7.56 10.53
N THR A 274 -13.85 -7.97 10.77
CA THR A 274 -14.66 -7.42 11.88
C THR A 274 -14.05 -7.72 13.25
N THR A 275 -13.73 -8.98 13.52
CA THR A 275 -13.22 -9.41 14.84
C THR A 275 -11.85 -8.81 15.16
N PRO A 276 -10.83 -8.92 14.27
CA PRO A 276 -9.52 -8.32 14.50
C PRO A 276 -9.59 -6.81 14.76
N LEU A 277 -10.34 -6.08 13.95
CA LEU A 277 -10.44 -4.62 14.08
C LEU A 277 -11.18 -4.20 15.36
N LYS A 278 -12.17 -4.98 15.81
CA LYS A 278 -12.82 -4.74 17.12
C LYS A 278 -11.87 -4.97 18.28
N ASN A 279 -11.08 -6.04 18.24
CA ASN A 279 -10.13 -6.37 19.31
C ASN A 279 -9.05 -5.30 19.46
N LEU A 280 -8.59 -4.74 18.34
CA LEU A 280 -7.63 -3.63 18.33
C LEU A 280 -8.19 -2.32 18.90
N GLY A 281 -9.51 -2.19 18.97
CA GLY A 281 -10.18 -1.03 19.56
C GLY A 281 -10.10 0.24 18.71
N ALA A 282 -10.51 1.36 19.31
CA ALA A 282 -10.53 2.66 18.65
C ALA A 282 -9.12 3.11 18.22
N ARG A 283 -9.06 3.87 17.13
CA ARG A 283 -7.82 4.34 16.51
C ARG A 283 -7.82 5.87 16.40
N ASP A 284 -6.62 6.45 16.36
CA ASP A 284 -6.43 7.91 16.29
C ASP A 284 -6.73 8.51 14.90
N ARG A 285 -7.03 7.64 13.92
CA ARG A 285 -7.37 8.02 12.55
C ARG A 285 -8.39 7.05 11.94
N GLU A 286 -9.02 7.50 10.87
CA GLU A 286 -9.84 6.65 10.00
C GLU A 286 -8.95 5.88 9.02
N TYR A 287 -9.41 4.72 8.56
CA TYR A 287 -8.76 3.93 7.52
C TYR A 287 -9.70 3.80 6.33
N LEU A 288 -9.23 4.22 5.17
CA LEU A 288 -10.01 4.26 3.94
C LEU A 288 -9.58 3.16 2.98
N PHE A 289 -10.55 2.39 2.51
CA PHE A 289 -10.34 1.42 1.44
C PHE A 289 -11.14 1.81 0.20
N ILE A 290 -10.51 1.75 -0.98
CA ILE A 290 -11.16 2.14 -2.23
C ILE A 290 -11.53 0.89 -3.04
N ILE A 291 -12.76 0.82 -3.52
CA ILE A 291 -13.20 -0.16 -4.52
C ILE A 291 -13.40 0.60 -5.84
N ASP A 292 -12.51 0.40 -6.79
CA ASP A 292 -12.52 1.06 -8.08
C ASP A 292 -13.29 0.23 -9.11
N ALA A 293 -14.11 0.93 -9.90
CA ALA A 293 -14.88 0.39 -11.02
C ALA A 293 -15.82 -0.78 -10.66
N LEU A 294 -16.57 -0.67 -9.56
CA LEU A 294 -17.48 -1.74 -9.11
C LEU A 294 -18.53 -2.12 -10.18
N ASP A 295 -18.87 -1.22 -11.11
CA ASP A 295 -19.74 -1.55 -12.25
C ASP A 295 -19.17 -2.64 -13.16
N GLU A 296 -17.85 -2.86 -13.17
CA GLU A 296 -17.21 -3.91 -13.96
C GLU A 296 -17.40 -5.31 -13.38
N THR A 297 -18.07 -5.47 -12.24
CA THR A 297 -18.41 -6.79 -11.69
C THR A 297 -19.79 -7.31 -12.09
N LEU A 298 -20.56 -6.51 -12.83
CA LEU A 298 -21.84 -6.92 -13.39
C LEU A 298 -21.59 -7.85 -14.61
N GLU A 299 -22.01 -9.11 -14.52
CA GLU A 299 -21.87 -10.11 -15.59
C GLU A 299 -23.06 -10.00 -16.55
N ASP A 300 -22.83 -9.65 -17.83
CA ASP A 300 -23.89 -9.35 -18.80
C ASP A 300 -24.91 -8.29 -18.31
N GLY A 301 -24.51 -7.47 -17.34
CA GLY A 301 -25.38 -6.51 -16.66
C GLY A 301 -26.16 -7.09 -15.48
N GLU A 302 -26.09 -8.37 -15.20
CA GLU A 302 -26.72 -8.96 -14.01
C GLU A 302 -25.74 -9.09 -12.86
N VAL A 303 -26.29 -9.18 -11.65
CA VAL A 303 -25.50 -9.44 -10.45
C VAL A 303 -25.40 -10.95 -10.29
N GLY A 304 -24.19 -11.49 -10.39
CA GLY A 304 -23.95 -12.90 -10.11
C GLY A 304 -24.21 -13.24 -8.64
N ASP A 305 -24.74 -14.44 -8.37
CA ASP A 305 -25.11 -14.91 -7.02
C ASP A 305 -23.95 -14.87 -6.02
N LYS A 306 -22.71 -15.04 -6.49
CA LYS A 306 -21.48 -15.00 -5.69
C LYS A 306 -20.53 -13.92 -6.19
N SER A 307 -20.98 -12.67 -6.12
CA SER A 307 -20.23 -11.50 -6.57
C SER A 307 -19.92 -10.56 -5.42
N MET A 308 -18.95 -9.66 -5.62
CA MET A 308 -18.71 -8.61 -4.63
C MET A 308 -19.96 -7.77 -4.34
N ILE A 309 -20.82 -7.54 -5.34
CA ILE A 309 -22.04 -6.75 -5.15
C ILE A 309 -22.99 -7.44 -4.17
N THR A 310 -23.17 -8.77 -4.27
CA THR A 310 -24.07 -9.50 -3.36
C THR A 310 -23.55 -9.45 -1.92
N MET A 311 -22.25 -9.67 -1.72
CA MET A 311 -21.62 -9.58 -0.39
C MET A 311 -21.68 -8.16 0.19
N LEU A 312 -21.37 -7.13 -0.59
CA LEU A 312 -21.46 -5.74 -0.13
C LEU A 312 -22.89 -5.31 0.22
N SER A 313 -23.90 -5.96 -0.39
CA SER A 313 -25.31 -5.69 -0.14
C SER A 313 -25.91 -6.45 1.04
N ASP A 314 -25.10 -7.29 1.71
CA ASP A 314 -25.50 -8.11 2.84
C ASP A 314 -25.68 -7.26 4.13
N ASP A 315 -26.72 -7.56 4.91
CA ASP A 315 -27.01 -6.82 6.16
C ASP A 315 -25.91 -7.04 7.21
N GLY A 316 -25.24 -8.20 7.19
CA GLY A 316 -24.08 -8.51 8.02
C GLY A 316 -22.84 -7.70 7.65
N PHE A 317 -22.66 -7.37 6.36
CA PHE A 317 -21.60 -6.47 5.91
C PHE A 317 -21.82 -5.06 6.44
N LYS A 318 -23.04 -4.54 6.31
CA LYS A 318 -23.44 -3.24 6.88
C LYS A 318 -23.21 -3.20 8.39
N SER A 319 -23.75 -4.20 9.10
CA SER A 319 -23.63 -4.29 10.55
C SER A 319 -22.16 -4.34 10.99
N SER A 320 -21.32 -5.08 10.25
CA SER A 320 -19.89 -5.13 10.53
C SER A 320 -19.24 -3.74 10.40
N LEU A 321 -19.51 -2.99 9.33
CA LEU A 321 -18.96 -1.63 9.15
C LEU A 321 -19.42 -0.66 10.25
N GLU A 322 -20.64 -0.80 10.76
CA GLU A 322 -21.15 0.00 11.88
C GLU A 322 -20.43 -0.31 13.20
N GLU A 323 -19.95 -1.55 13.37
CA GLU A 323 -19.14 -1.96 14.53
C GLU A 323 -17.69 -1.46 14.44
N ILE A 324 -17.08 -1.49 13.25
CA ILE A 324 -15.69 -1.01 13.01
C ILE A 324 -15.65 0.47 12.60
N LYS A 325 -16.07 1.34 13.53
CA LYS A 325 -16.32 2.77 13.26
C LYS A 325 -15.16 3.62 12.71
N PHE A 326 -13.95 3.09 12.71
CA PHE A 326 -12.77 3.78 12.16
C PHE A 326 -12.41 3.30 10.74
N VAL A 327 -13.25 2.49 10.10
CA VAL A 327 -13.09 2.07 8.71
C VAL A 327 -14.16 2.72 7.83
N LYS A 328 -13.71 3.24 6.69
CA LYS A 328 -14.54 3.88 5.67
C LYS A 328 -14.21 3.29 4.29
N ILE A 329 -15.22 3.17 3.43
CA ILE A 329 -15.08 2.64 2.07
C ILE A 329 -15.47 3.72 1.06
N ILE A 330 -14.63 3.92 0.04
CA ILE A 330 -14.99 4.71 -1.13
C ILE A 330 -15.25 3.72 -2.27
N ILE A 331 -16.44 3.79 -2.86
CA ILE A 331 -16.77 3.03 -4.07
C ILE A 331 -16.76 3.98 -5.25
N MET A 332 -16.05 3.61 -6.32
CA MET A 332 -16.11 4.29 -7.59
C MET A 332 -16.80 3.42 -8.64
N SER A 333 -17.74 3.99 -9.37
CA SER A 333 -18.39 3.28 -10.49
C SER A 333 -19.02 4.22 -11.52
N ARG A 334 -19.58 3.66 -12.58
CA ARG A 334 -20.60 4.35 -13.38
C ARG A 334 -21.89 4.56 -12.58
N PRO A 335 -22.72 5.56 -12.92
CA PRO A 335 -24.04 5.74 -12.33
C PRO A 335 -25.01 4.66 -12.84
N ASP A 336 -24.82 3.43 -12.37
CA ASP A 336 -25.69 2.29 -12.69
C ASP A 336 -26.86 2.22 -11.70
N GLU A 337 -28.10 2.17 -12.21
CA GLU A 337 -29.30 2.15 -11.36
C GLU A 337 -29.40 0.87 -10.50
N ARG A 338 -28.81 -0.26 -10.93
CA ARG A 338 -28.78 -1.48 -10.11
C ARG A 338 -27.85 -1.27 -8.93
N LEU A 339 -26.63 -0.77 -9.16
CA LEU A 339 -25.71 -0.42 -8.07
C LEU A 339 -26.33 0.58 -7.09
N LYS A 340 -27.09 1.57 -7.59
CA LYS A 340 -27.81 2.50 -6.73
C LYS A 340 -28.79 1.79 -5.80
N GLN A 341 -29.55 0.82 -6.29
CA GLN A 341 -30.48 0.04 -5.47
C GLN A 341 -29.73 -0.75 -4.38
N PHE A 342 -28.63 -1.40 -4.74
CA PHE A 342 -27.81 -2.18 -3.80
C PHE A 342 -27.16 -1.29 -2.73
N LEU A 343 -26.44 -0.26 -3.18
CA LEU A 343 -25.69 0.62 -2.30
C LEU A 343 -26.60 1.50 -1.43
N SER A 344 -27.83 1.80 -1.83
CA SER A 344 -28.78 2.58 -1.01
C SER A 344 -29.03 1.98 0.38
N LYS A 345 -28.84 0.66 0.53
CA LYS A 345 -28.94 -0.02 1.82
C LYS A 345 -27.84 0.39 2.80
N LEU A 346 -26.68 0.81 2.28
CA LEU A 346 -25.48 1.15 3.04
C LEU A 346 -25.40 2.64 3.41
N ASP A 347 -26.45 3.41 3.08
CA ASP A 347 -26.51 4.88 3.27
C ASP A 347 -25.25 5.61 2.71
N PRO A 348 -25.03 5.52 1.38
CA PRO A 348 -23.75 5.77 0.71
C PRO A 348 -23.48 7.23 0.30
#